data_AF-A0A7T4R0J9-F1
#
_entry.id   AF-A0A7T4R0J9-F1
#
_cell.length_a   1.000
_cell.length_b   1.000
_cell.length_c   1.000
_cell.angle_alpha   90.00
_cell.angle_beta   90.00
_cell.angle_gamma   90.00
#
_symmetry.space_group_name_H-M   'P 1'
#
loop_
_entity.id
_entity.type
_entity.pdbx_description
1 polymer ?
#
loop_
_entity_poly.entity_id
_entity_poly.type
_entity_poly.pdbx_seq_one_letter_code
_entity_poly.pdbx_strand_id
1 'polypeptide(L)'
;MRVGAILALAILLAACQMNQTKSAAVATTPGEVLASLRDNPEAELSEKEGWTVAVLPNEAGRTVWSFPPEEHEAYPAMVKQTVVVENGSEFAETSAQCSGSQSVCNALLGEFHRSIAD
;
A
#
# COMPACT_ATOMS: atom_id res chain seq x y z
N MET A 1 0.02 -64.27 -32.03
CA MET A 1 -1.40 -64.11 -32.42
C MET A 1 -1.99 -62.93 -31.66
N ARG A 2 -2.47 -61.90 -32.39
CA ARG A 2 -3.41 -60.81 -32.01
C ARG A 2 -2.95 -59.86 -30.88
N VAL A 3 -2.29 -58.74 -31.18
CA VAL A 3 -2.86 -57.42 -31.57
C VAL A 3 -3.88 -56.90 -30.55
N GLY A 4 -3.46 -55.89 -29.78
CA GLY A 4 -4.33 -55.03 -28.97
C GLY A 4 -3.63 -53.69 -28.78
N ALA A 5 -3.81 -52.81 -29.77
CA ALA A 5 -3.25 -51.47 -29.79
C ALA A 5 -3.76 -50.66 -28.59
N ILE A 6 -2.87 -50.32 -27.67
CA ILE A 6 -3.16 -49.33 -26.63
C ILE A 6 -2.90 -47.97 -27.27
N LEU A 7 -4.00 -47.31 -27.64
CA LEU A 7 -4.06 -45.95 -28.16
C LEU A 7 -3.18 -45.02 -27.29
N ALA A 8 -2.25 -44.32 -27.95
CA ALA A 8 -1.55 -43.18 -27.39
C ALA A 8 -2.58 -42.08 -27.05
N LEU A 9 -2.87 -41.89 -25.76
CA LEU A 9 -3.67 -40.77 -25.27
C LEU A 9 -2.74 -39.62 -24.86
N ALA A 10 -2.96 -38.50 -25.53
CA ALA A 10 -2.19 -37.29 -25.50
C ALA A 10 -2.16 -36.60 -24.12
N ILE A 11 -0.97 -36.08 -23.79
CA ILE A 11 -0.69 -34.79 -23.13
C ILE A 11 -1.56 -34.47 -21.90
N LEU A 12 -0.95 -34.58 -20.70
CA LEU A 12 -1.14 -33.56 -19.66
C LEU A 12 0.21 -33.34 -18.95
N LEU A 13 1.03 -32.47 -19.55
CA LEU A 13 2.02 -31.69 -18.82
C LEU A 13 1.24 -30.80 -17.83
N ALA A 14 1.03 -31.27 -16.60
CA ALA A 14 0.79 -30.36 -15.49
C ALA A 14 2.16 -30.02 -14.88
N ALA A 15 2.91 -29.19 -15.61
CA ALA A 15 4.03 -28.46 -15.06
C ALA A 15 3.56 -27.75 -13.78
N CYS A 16 4.32 -27.95 -12.71
CA CYS A 16 4.57 -27.00 -11.64
C CYS A 16 3.55 -25.85 -11.51
N GLN A 17 2.42 -26.08 -10.84
CA GLN A 17 1.69 -24.97 -10.22
C GLN A 17 2.27 -24.81 -8.81
N MET A 18 3.54 -24.37 -8.74
CA MET A 18 3.91 -23.49 -7.65
C MET A 18 3.01 -22.28 -7.85
N ASN A 19 1.90 -22.21 -7.10
CA ASN A 19 1.23 -20.94 -6.85
C ASN A 19 2.29 -20.08 -6.15
N GLN A 20 3.06 -19.38 -6.97
CA GLN A 20 3.81 -18.21 -6.58
C GLN A 20 2.74 -17.16 -6.31
N THR A 21 2.07 -17.27 -5.16
CA THR A 21 1.73 -16.05 -4.43
C THR A 21 3.08 -15.40 -4.23
N LYS A 22 3.42 -14.48 -5.14
CA LYS A 22 4.45 -13.46 -4.96
C LYS A 22 4.22 -13.02 -3.53
N SER A 23 5.07 -13.49 -2.61
CA SER A 23 4.97 -13.07 -1.22
C SER A 23 5.08 -11.56 -1.36
N ALA A 24 3.97 -10.85 -1.19
CA ALA A 24 3.98 -9.42 -1.14
C ALA A 24 4.91 -9.16 0.04
N ALA A 25 6.17 -8.84 -0.25
CA ALA A 25 7.09 -8.38 0.75
C ALA A 25 6.31 -7.27 1.43
N VAL A 26 5.99 -7.46 2.71
CA VAL A 26 5.26 -6.46 3.46
C VAL A 26 6.11 -5.20 3.33
N ALA A 27 5.64 -4.23 2.54
CA ALA A 27 6.41 -3.01 2.30
C ALA A 27 6.66 -2.38 3.67
N THR A 28 7.93 -2.30 4.07
CA THR A 28 8.29 -1.97 5.45
C THR A 28 8.82 -0.55 5.61
N THR A 29 9.17 0.12 4.52
CA THR A 29 9.70 1.49 4.54
C THR A 29 8.80 2.45 3.75
N PRO A 30 8.84 3.78 4.03
CA PRO A 30 8.09 4.77 3.25
C PRO A 30 8.32 4.66 1.73
N GLY A 31 9.56 4.45 1.30
CA GLY A 31 9.90 4.31 -0.12
C GLY A 31 9.34 3.03 -0.76
N GLU A 32 9.39 1.90 -0.07
CA GLU A 32 8.80 0.64 -0.53
C GLU A 32 7.27 0.74 -0.65
N VAL A 33 6.63 1.40 0.33
CA VAL A 33 5.17 1.61 0.30
C VAL A 33 4.79 2.51 -0.87
N LEU A 34 5.50 3.63 -1.07
CA LEU A 34 5.26 4.51 -2.20
C LEU A 34 5.44 3.80 -3.55
N ALA A 35 6.49 2.99 -3.69
CA ALA A 35 6.70 2.17 -4.89
C ALA A 35 5.56 1.17 -5.11
N SER A 36 5.12 0.47 -4.06
CA SER A 36 3.98 -0.45 -4.14
C SER A 36 2.67 0.23 -4.50
N LEU A 37 2.45 1.48 -4.06
CA LEU A 37 1.25 2.25 -4.38
C LEU A 37 1.28 2.73 -5.84
N ARG A 38 2.45 3.12 -6.36
CA ARG A 38 2.62 3.47 -7.78
C ARG A 38 2.28 2.32 -8.73
N ASP A 39 2.56 1.09 -8.31
CA ASP A 39 2.27 -0.12 -9.08
C ASP A 39 0.83 -0.64 -8.89
N ASN A 40 0.05 -0.04 -7.98
CA ASN A 40 -1.32 -0.47 -7.70
C ASN A 40 -2.33 0.28 -8.59
N PRO A 41 -3.07 -0.41 -9.48
CA PRO A 41 -4.02 0.24 -10.38
C PRO A 41 -5.25 0.84 -9.68
N GLU A 42 -5.52 0.47 -8.43
CA GLU A 42 -6.60 1.04 -7.62
C GLU A 42 -6.16 2.26 -6.80
N ALA A 43 -4.85 2.52 -6.71
CA ALA A 43 -4.33 3.66 -5.99
C ALA A 43 -4.41 4.92 -6.86
N GLU A 44 -5.06 5.96 -6.33
CA GLU A 44 -5.05 7.29 -6.92
C GLU A 44 -3.88 8.08 -6.35
N LEU A 45 -2.90 8.40 -7.20
CA LEU A 45 -1.75 9.22 -6.82
C LEU A 45 -1.93 10.65 -7.29
N SER A 46 -1.55 11.59 -6.44
CA SER A 46 -1.54 13.02 -6.73
C SER A 46 -0.35 13.69 -6.04
N GLU A 47 0.03 14.86 -6.55
CA GLU A 47 0.99 15.74 -5.88
C GLU A 47 0.28 17.01 -5.42
N LYS A 48 0.47 17.39 -4.16
CA LYS A 48 -0.09 18.61 -3.59
C LYS A 48 1.00 19.32 -2.78
N GLU A 49 1.38 20.52 -3.21
CA GLU A 49 2.40 21.34 -2.53
C GLU A 49 3.73 20.59 -2.31
N GLY A 50 4.12 19.75 -3.28
CA GLY A 50 5.34 18.92 -3.21
C GLY A 50 5.19 17.60 -2.44
N TRP A 51 4.06 17.38 -1.76
CA TRP A 51 3.76 16.09 -1.15
C TRP A 51 3.20 15.13 -2.17
N THR A 52 3.68 13.88 -2.16
CA THR A 52 2.98 12.80 -2.85
C THR A 52 1.87 12.27 -1.96
N VAL A 53 0.64 12.25 -2.45
CA VAL A 53 -0.53 11.70 -1.77
C VAL A 53 -1.07 10.52 -2.57
N ALA A 54 -1.26 9.39 -1.91
CA ALA A 54 -1.86 8.20 -2.50
C ALA A 54 -3.14 7.85 -1.74
N VAL A 55 -4.24 7.64 -2.46
CA VAL A 55 -5.53 7.23 -1.90
C VAL A 55 -5.87 5.85 -2.44
N LEU A 56 -6.16 4.91 -1.54
CA LEU A 56 -6.64 3.57 -1.90
C LEU A 56 -8.00 3.35 -1.23
N PRO A 57 -9.06 3.08 -2.00
CA PRO A 57 -10.33 2.64 -1.43
C PRO A 57 -10.16 1.37 -0.59
N ASN A 58 -10.95 1.22 0.46
CA ASN A 58 -11.09 -0.04 1.20
C ASN A 58 -12.58 -0.30 1.48
N GLU A 59 -12.92 -1.49 1.98
CA GLU A 59 -14.32 -1.89 2.17
C GLU A 59 -15.15 -0.93 3.04
N ALA A 60 -14.52 -0.23 3.98
CA ALA A 60 -15.17 0.67 4.94
C ALA A 60 -15.00 2.17 4.62
N GLY A 61 -14.27 2.52 3.57
CA GLY A 61 -13.89 3.89 3.25
C GLY A 61 -12.64 3.97 2.39
N ARG A 62 -11.55 4.52 2.94
CA ARG A 62 -10.29 4.72 2.22
C ARG A 62 -9.08 4.73 3.14
N THR A 63 -7.92 4.45 2.57
CA THR A 63 -6.63 4.70 3.20
C THR A 63 -5.88 5.75 2.39
N VAL A 64 -5.38 6.76 3.08
CA VAL A 64 -4.59 7.85 2.50
C VAL A 64 -3.17 7.73 3.03
N TRP A 65 -2.19 7.81 2.13
CA TRP A 65 -0.79 7.93 2.47
C TRP A 65 -0.26 9.27 1.97
N SER A 66 0.46 9.98 2.82
CA SER A 66 1.13 11.23 2.48
C SER A 66 2.63 11.08 2.69
N PHE A 67 3.40 11.41 1.66
CA PHE A 67 4.85 11.32 1.62
C PHE A 67 5.42 12.72 1.45
N PRO A 68 6.28 13.20 2.38
CA PRO A 68 6.88 14.51 2.26
C PRO A 68 7.89 14.57 1.11
N PRO A 69 8.15 15.76 0.55
CA PRO A 69 9.26 15.97 -0.38
C PRO A 69 10.61 15.73 0.31
N GLU A 70 11.68 15.54 -0.48
CA GLU A 70 13.01 15.20 0.03
C GLU A 70 13.61 16.29 0.93
N GLU A 71 13.22 17.55 0.73
CA GLU A 71 13.69 18.69 1.52
C GLU A 71 13.03 18.79 2.91
N HIS A 72 11.99 18.00 3.17
CA HIS A 72 11.30 18.01 4.46
C HIS A 72 12.15 17.33 5.54
N GLU A 73 12.22 17.90 6.74
CA GLU A 73 13.09 17.39 7.83
C GLU A 73 12.78 15.95 8.26
N ALA A 74 11.54 15.51 8.06
CA ALA A 74 11.12 14.14 8.36
C ALA A 74 11.45 13.13 7.26
N TYR A 75 11.91 13.55 6.08
CA TYR A 75 12.21 12.64 4.98
C TYR A 75 13.37 11.68 5.33
N PRO A 76 13.29 10.38 4.95
CA PRO A 76 12.12 9.71 4.41
C PRO A 76 11.06 9.45 5.49
N ALA A 77 9.81 9.77 5.17
CA ALA A 77 8.66 9.53 6.04
C ALA A 77 7.38 9.24 5.24
N MET A 78 6.37 8.81 5.96
CA MET A 78 5.03 8.51 5.48
C MET A 78 4.06 8.73 6.63
N VAL A 79 2.95 9.41 6.36
CA VAL A 79 1.78 9.41 7.24
C VAL A 79 0.69 8.58 6.58
N LYS A 80 0.13 7.63 7.32
CA LYS A 80 -0.99 6.79 6.89
C LYS A 80 -2.23 7.14 7.70
N GLN A 81 -3.31 7.46 7.00
CA GLN A 81 -4.63 7.72 7.56
C GLN A 81 -5.61 6.68 7.04
N THR A 82 -6.19 5.87 7.92
CA THR A 82 -7.29 4.96 7.57
C THR A 82 -8.60 5.63 7.96
N VAL A 83 -9.39 6.01 6.96
CA VAL A 83 -10.69 6.63 7.14
C VAL A 83 -11.77 5.58 6.99
N VAL A 84 -12.55 5.38 8.05
CA VAL A 84 -13.71 4.49 8.08
C VAL A 84 -14.98 5.29 8.32
N VAL A 85 -16.07 4.91 7.66
CA VAL A 85 -17.39 5.52 7.87
C VAL A 85 -18.23 4.57 8.72
N GLU A 86 -18.53 4.94 9.96
CA GLU A 86 -19.36 4.15 10.86
C GLU A 86 -20.53 4.98 11.37
N ASN A 87 -21.76 4.46 11.22
CA ASN A 87 -23.00 5.14 11.66
C ASN A 87 -23.18 6.57 11.10
N GLY A 88 -22.65 6.84 9.90
CA GLY A 88 -22.69 8.16 9.27
C GLY A 88 -21.63 9.15 9.77
N SER A 89 -20.71 8.72 10.63
CA SER A 89 -19.56 9.51 11.09
C SER A 89 -18.26 8.98 10.48
N GLU A 90 -17.37 9.89 10.06
CA GLU A 90 -16.02 9.54 9.63
C GLU A 90 -15.09 9.43 10.85
N PHE A 91 -14.33 8.33 10.92
CA PHE A 91 -13.26 8.12 11.89
C PHE A 91 -11.95 7.92 11.14
N ALA A 92 -10.90 8.65 11.55
CA ALA A 92 -9.58 8.55 10.93
C ALA A 92 -8.55 8.04 11.94
N GLU A 93 -8.03 6.83 11.72
CA GLU A 93 -6.84 6.35 12.43
C GLU A 93 -5.59 6.84 11.71
N THR A 94 -4.75 7.62 12.42
CA THR A 94 -3.53 8.20 11.85
C THR A 94 -2.30 7.57 12.48
N SER A 95 -1.33 7.20 11.64
CA SER A 95 -0.02 6.70 12.06
C SER A 95 1.07 7.29 11.17
N ALA A 96 2.30 7.42 11.69
CA ALA A 96 3.44 7.89 10.93
C ALA A 96 4.60 6.92 11.02
N GLN A 97 5.31 6.75 9.91
CA GLN A 97 6.61 6.10 9.86
C GLN A 97 7.62 7.12 9.34
N CYS A 98 8.72 7.30 10.06
CA CYS A 98 9.68 8.36 9.79
C CYS A 98 11.07 7.92 10.23
N SER A 99 12.10 8.31 9.46
CA SER A 99 13.51 7.99 9.75
C SER A 99 14.26 9.13 10.46
N GLY A 100 13.61 10.27 10.70
CA GLY A 100 14.14 11.39 11.48
C GLY A 100 14.19 11.12 13.00
N SER A 101 14.57 12.14 13.77
CA SER A 101 14.51 12.05 15.24
C SER A 101 13.07 11.90 15.74
N GLN A 102 12.87 11.32 16.93
CA GLN A 102 11.53 11.16 17.52
C GLN A 102 10.78 12.50 17.61
N SER A 103 11.49 13.59 17.91
CA SER A 103 10.89 14.94 17.94
C SER A 103 10.35 15.36 16.57
N VAL A 104 11.11 15.12 15.50
CA VAL A 104 10.73 15.45 14.13
C VAL A 104 9.54 14.59 13.68
N CYS A 105 9.58 13.29 13.97
CA CYS A 105 8.47 12.39 13.60
C CYS A 105 7.18 12.71 14.37
N ASN A 106 7.28 13.13 15.64
CA ASN A 106 6.14 13.57 16.43
C ASN A 106 5.58 14.91 15.93
N ALA A 107 6.44 15.84 15.51
CA ALA A 107 6.03 17.10 14.90
C ALA A 107 5.22 16.86 13.61
N LEU A 108 5.73 15.98 12.73
CA LEU A 108 5.02 15.54 11.52
C LEU A 108 3.63 14.98 11.84
N LEU A 109 3.52 14.07 12.82
CA LEU A 109 2.22 13.52 13.21
C LEU A 109 1.27 14.59 13.75
N GLY A 110 1.80 15.57 14.49
CA GLY A 110 1.04 16.70 15.03
C GLY A 110 0.52 17.69 13.98
N GLU A 111 1.15 17.78 12.82
CA GLU A 111 0.63 18.56 11.67
C GLU A 111 -0.63 17.91 11.10
N PHE A 112 -0.62 16.58 10.93
CA PHE A 112 -1.74 15.83 10.36
C PHE A 112 -2.95 15.71 11.30
N HIS A 113 -2.75 15.65 12.61
CA HIS A 113 -3.87 15.67 13.56
C HIS A 113 -4.62 17.02 13.55
N ARG A 114 -3.92 18.13 13.31
CA ARG A 114 -4.55 19.46 13.27
C ARG A 114 -5.40 19.65 12.01
N SER A 115 -4.99 19.08 10.87
CA SER A 115 -5.75 19.17 9.61
C SER A 115 -7.02 18.31 9.55
N ILE A 116 -7.23 17.38 10.49
CA ILE A 116 -8.50 16.62 10.60
C ILE A 116 -9.58 17.42 11.37
N ALA A 117 -9.17 18.49 12.06
CA ALA A 117 -10.06 19.27 12.93
C ALA A 117 -10.72 20.49 12.26
N ASP A 118 -10.46 20.71 10.97
CA ASP A 118 -11.05 21.77 10.13
C ASP A 118 -11.93 21.18 9.01
#